data_AF-A0A646IJK5-F1
#
_entry.id   AF-A0A646IJK5-F1
#
_cell.length_a   1.000
_cell.length_b   1.000
_cell.length_c   1.000
_cell.angle_alpha   90.00
_cell.angle_beta   90.00
_cell.angle_gamma   90.00
#
_symmetry.space_group_name_H-M   'P 1'
#
loop_
_entity.id
_entity.type
_entity.pdbx_description
1 polymer ?
#
loop_
_entity_poly.entity_id
_entity_poly.type
_entity_poly.pdbx_seq_one_letter_code
_entity_poly.pdbx_strand_id
1 'polypeptide(L)'
;RKFWALAKTGQTGTLKGKDKVDGYLLLATACDGTLATTAQFTSVRVVCNNTLQIALGDGTGVVKVPHRSQFDASAVKRQLGIAVSSWDAFMVRTKALAERKVTESAAEAFFRRVLTYPATNQTDRTALAVNERAVKAVGELYAGQGKGA
;
A
#
# COMPACT_ATOMS: atom_id res chain seq x y z
N ARG A 1 19.79 9.67 8.73
CA ARG A 1 19.93 8.91 7.46
C ARG A 1 19.24 7.56 7.63
N LYS A 2 18.48 7.11 6.63
CA LYS A 2 17.74 5.84 6.65
C LYS A 2 18.48 4.79 5.82
N PHE A 3 18.44 3.55 6.28
CA PHE A 3 19.03 2.38 5.62
C PHE A 3 17.96 1.31 5.47
N TRP A 4 17.98 0.61 4.34
CA TRP A 4 17.05 -0.49 4.11
C TRP A 4 17.69 -1.58 3.26
N ALA A 5 17.18 -2.79 3.41
CA ALA A 5 17.53 -3.95 2.61
C ALA A 5 16.26 -4.78 2.34
N LEU A 6 16.20 -5.37 1.15
CA LEU A 6 15.15 -6.30 0.76
C LEU A 6 15.75 -7.68 0.52
N ALA A 7 15.21 -8.68 1.19
CA ALA A 7 15.48 -10.08 0.89
C ALA A 7 14.30 -10.68 0.14
N LYS A 8 14.57 -11.39 -0.97
CA LYS A 8 13.52 -12.16 -1.67
C LYS A 8 13.12 -13.35 -0.81
N THR A 9 11.82 -13.54 -0.59
CA THR A 9 11.33 -14.68 0.21
C THR A 9 11.16 -15.94 -0.62
N GLY A 10 11.28 -15.84 -1.95
CA GLY A 10 10.95 -16.91 -2.90
C GLY A 10 9.45 -17.06 -3.16
N GLN A 11 8.60 -16.37 -2.40
CA GLN A 11 7.17 -16.33 -2.62
C GLN A 11 6.86 -15.48 -3.84
N THR A 12 6.07 -16.04 -4.75
CA THR A 12 5.63 -15.35 -5.96
C THR A 12 4.18 -15.69 -6.26
N GLY A 13 3.50 -14.82 -6.98
CA GLY A 13 2.13 -15.03 -7.43
C GLY A 13 1.87 -14.26 -8.71
N THR A 14 0.92 -14.76 -9.51
CA THR A 14 0.51 -14.11 -10.76
C THR A 14 -0.93 -13.66 -10.65
N LEU A 15 -1.18 -12.40 -11.01
CA LEU A 15 -2.50 -11.81 -11.14
C LEU A 15 -2.97 -11.86 -12.60
N LYS A 16 -4.23 -11.48 -12.82
CA LYS A 16 -4.82 -11.37 -14.16
C LYS A 16 -3.95 -10.45 -15.04
N GLY A 17 -3.72 -10.84 -16.29
CA GLY A 17 -2.87 -10.08 -17.21
C GLY A 17 -1.38 -10.42 -17.14
N LYS A 18 -1.01 -11.55 -16.51
CA LYS A 18 0.38 -12.01 -16.32
C LYS A 18 1.22 -11.08 -15.44
N ASP A 19 0.57 -10.25 -14.63
CA ASP A 19 1.26 -9.39 -13.67
C ASP A 19 1.83 -10.23 -12.52
N LYS A 20 3.13 -10.11 -12.27
CA LYS A 20 3.87 -10.93 -11.32
C LYS A 20 4.13 -10.14 -10.05
N VAL A 21 3.68 -10.68 -8.93
CA VAL A 21 3.90 -10.13 -7.59
C VAL A 21 4.92 -11.02 -6.87
N ASP A 22 5.99 -10.40 -6.38
CA ASP A 22 7.04 -11.07 -5.60
C ASP A 22 6.92 -10.65 -4.12
N GLY A 23 7.18 -11.60 -3.22
CA GLY A 23 7.25 -11.37 -1.78
C GLY A 23 8.67 -11.03 -1.33
N TYR A 24 8.78 -10.03 -0.45
CA TYR A 24 10.03 -9.57 0.13
C TYR A 24 9.95 -9.49 1.64
N LEU A 25 11.08 -9.70 2.31
CA LEU A 25 11.31 -9.30 3.68
C LEU A 25 12.10 -7.99 3.67
N LEU A 26 11.46 -6.92 4.11
CA LEU A 26 12.06 -5.61 4.27
C LEU A 26 12.67 -5.48 5.67
N LEU A 27 13.93 -5.07 5.70
CA LEU A 27 14.62 -4.58 6.89
C LEU A 27 14.91 -3.09 6.69
N ALA A 28 14.51 -2.25 7.64
CA ALA A 28 14.72 -0.81 7.58
C ALA A 28 15.11 -0.25 8.94
N THR A 29 16.03 0.71 8.98
CA THR A 29 16.44 1.40 10.21
C THR A 29 16.85 2.84 9.89
N ALA A 30 16.89 3.71 10.90
CA ALA A 30 17.41 5.06 10.76
C ALA A 30 18.32 5.43 11.92
N CYS A 31 19.44 6.10 11.61
CA CYS A 31 20.42 6.55 12.61
C CYS A 31 20.07 7.89 13.27
N ASP A 32 18.93 8.49 12.91
CA ASP A 32 18.45 9.79 13.41
C ASP A 32 17.28 9.65 14.39
N GLY A 33 16.97 8.42 14.82
CA GLY A 33 15.88 8.14 15.76
C GLY A 33 14.46 8.22 15.15
N THR A 34 14.32 8.57 13.88
CA THR A 34 13.00 8.68 13.22
C THR A 34 12.37 7.32 12.87
N LEU A 35 13.14 6.23 12.95
CA LEU A 35 12.70 4.89 12.62
C LEU A 35 13.41 3.86 13.52
N ALA A 36 12.63 3.07 14.25
CA ALA A 36 13.14 1.88 14.93
C ALA A 36 13.62 0.84 13.91
N THR A 37 14.54 -0.04 14.28
CA THR A 37 14.93 -1.17 13.43
C THR A 37 13.71 -2.03 13.19
N THR A 38 13.22 -2.02 11.96
CA THR A 38 11.92 -2.57 11.55
C THR A 38 12.13 -3.69 10.56
N ALA A 39 11.47 -4.82 10.79
CA ALA A 39 11.41 -5.96 9.89
C ALA A 39 9.96 -6.26 9.53
N GLN A 40 9.65 -6.49 8.26
CA GLN A 40 8.29 -6.84 7.82
C GLN A 40 8.26 -7.49 6.44
N PHE A 41 7.21 -8.27 6.17
CA PHE A 41 6.92 -8.75 4.83
C PHE A 41 6.24 -7.67 3.99
N THR A 42 6.59 -7.59 2.72
CA THR A 42 5.99 -6.64 1.77
C THR A 42 6.05 -7.17 0.35
N SER A 43 5.07 -6.82 -0.48
CA SER A 43 5.13 -7.01 -1.94
C SER A 43 5.79 -5.83 -2.65
N VAL A 44 6.12 -4.76 -1.92
CA VAL A 44 6.67 -3.53 -2.50
C VAL A 44 8.18 -3.65 -2.70
N ARG A 45 8.62 -3.50 -3.95
CA ARG A 45 10.04 -3.33 -4.27
C ARG A 45 10.48 -1.90 -3.93
N VAL A 46 11.07 -1.76 -2.74
CA VAL A 46 11.70 -0.53 -2.27
C VAL A 46 12.97 -0.19 -3.07
N VAL A 47 12.94 0.94 -3.78
CA VAL A 47 14.08 1.47 -4.55
C VAL A 47 14.52 2.85 -4.05
N CYS A 48 13.63 3.57 -3.38
CA CYS A 48 13.87 4.90 -2.83
C CYS A 48 13.08 5.11 -1.53
N ASN A 49 13.29 6.27 -0.90
CA ASN A 49 12.63 6.62 0.35
C ASN A 49 11.09 6.70 0.23
N ASN A 50 10.54 7.11 -0.92
CA ASN A 50 9.09 7.16 -1.12
C ASN A 50 8.47 5.75 -1.06
N THR A 51 9.05 4.81 -1.82
CA THR A 51 8.62 3.40 -1.78
C THR A 51 8.87 2.74 -0.42
N LEU A 52 9.87 3.20 0.33
CA LEU A 52 10.13 2.75 1.70
C LEU A 52 8.99 3.18 2.64
N GLN A 53 8.52 4.43 2.54
CA GLN A 53 7.40 4.90 3.36
C GLN A 53 6.12 4.14 3.05
N ILE A 54 5.84 3.86 1.77
CA ILE A 54 4.70 3.03 1.37
C ILE A 54 4.82 1.64 1.98
N ALA A 55 5.98 0.99 1.84
CA ALA A 55 6.21 -0.33 2.39
C ALA A 55 6.04 -0.37 3.92
N LEU A 56 6.47 0.68 4.65
CA LEU A 56 6.34 0.80 6.11
C LEU A 56 4.92 1.14 6.60
N GLY A 57 4.03 1.60 5.71
CA GLY A 57 2.66 1.97 6.05
C GLY A 57 1.73 0.76 6.27
N ASP A 58 1.99 -0.34 5.56
CA ASP A 58 1.24 -1.60 5.68
C ASP A 58 1.69 -2.38 6.93
N GLY A 59 1.29 -1.90 8.11
CA GLY A 59 1.76 -2.36 9.43
C GLY A 59 1.42 -3.80 9.85
N THR A 60 0.97 -4.67 8.95
CA THR A 60 0.61 -6.06 9.29
C THR A 60 1.86 -6.93 9.40
N GLY A 61 2.10 -7.52 10.59
CA GLY A 61 3.26 -8.40 10.81
C GLY A 61 4.60 -7.67 10.96
N VAL A 62 4.56 -6.37 11.27
CA VAL A 62 5.74 -5.54 11.53
C VAL A 62 6.36 -5.88 12.89
N VAL A 63 7.66 -6.17 12.89
CA VAL A 63 8.48 -6.28 14.09
C VAL A 63 9.33 -5.01 14.23
N LYS A 64 9.13 -4.25 15.30
CA LYS A 64 9.91 -3.05 15.62
C LYS A 64 10.79 -3.30 16.84
N VAL A 65 12.09 -3.13 16.65
CA VAL A 65 13.10 -3.18 17.71
C VAL A 65 13.61 -1.76 17.96
N PRO A 66 13.27 -1.14 19.11
CA PRO A 66 13.82 0.15 19.49
C PRO A 66 15.35 0.12 19.56
N HIS A 67 16.00 1.26 19.28
CA HIS A 67 17.48 1.37 19.33
C HIS A 67 18.06 1.23 20.74
N ARG A 68 17.22 1.37 21.78
CA ARG A 68 17.61 1.19 23.19
C ARG A 68 17.63 -0.26 23.67
N SER A 69 17.10 -1.19 22.88
CA SER A 69 17.05 -2.62 23.22
C SER A 69 18.09 -3.40 22.43
N GLN A 70 18.68 -4.41 23.06
CA GLN A 70 19.54 -5.35 22.36
C GLN A 70 18.72 -6.14 21.33
N PHE A 71 19.27 -6.33 20.13
CA PHE A 71 18.63 -7.08 19.08
C PHE A 71 18.66 -8.58 19.37
N ASP A 72 17.49 -9.19 19.61
CA ASP A 72 17.32 -10.65 19.70
C ASP A 72 16.83 -11.22 18.36
N ALA A 73 17.77 -11.77 17.59
CA ALA A 73 17.48 -12.37 16.30
C ALA A 73 16.47 -13.53 16.37
N SER A 74 16.47 -14.31 17.46
CA SER A 74 15.60 -15.47 17.62
C SER A 74 14.17 -15.04 17.92
N ALA A 75 13.99 -14.05 18.79
CA ALA A 75 12.68 -13.44 19.04
C ALA A 75 12.12 -12.78 17.77
N VAL A 76 12.94 -12.03 17.04
CA VAL A 76 12.52 -11.40 15.77
C VAL A 76 12.11 -12.43 14.74
N LYS A 77 12.87 -13.51 14.55
CA LYS A 77 12.51 -14.61 13.62
C LYS A 77 11.19 -15.29 14.00
N ARG A 78 10.96 -15.53 15.30
CA ARG A 78 9.70 -16.10 15.79
C ARG A 78 8.52 -15.14 15.57
N GLN A 79 8.69 -13.86 15.90
CA GLN A 79 7.65 -12.83 15.77
C GLN A 79 7.31 -12.50 14.32
N LEU A 80 8.31 -12.50 13.44
CA LEU A 80 8.09 -12.41 12.00
C LEU A 80 7.25 -13.58 11.49
N GLY A 81 7.18 -14.68 12.24
CA GLY A 81 6.36 -15.83 11.89
C GLY A 81 6.72 -16.29 10.48
N ILE A 82 7.99 -16.70 10.26
CA ILE A 82 8.50 -17.25 8.99
C ILE A 82 7.66 -18.46 8.48
N ALA A 83 6.57 -18.81 9.15
CA ALA A 83 5.44 -19.55 8.60
C ALA A 83 4.49 -18.63 7.80
N VAL A 84 4.83 -18.41 6.51
CA VAL A 84 4.04 -18.48 5.25
C VAL A 84 2.55 -18.03 5.19
N SER A 85 1.79 -18.01 6.27
CA SER A 85 0.33 -17.81 6.30
C SER A 85 -0.15 -16.44 5.82
N SER A 86 0.63 -15.38 6.04
CA SER A 86 0.25 -14.02 5.64
C SER A 86 0.30 -13.82 4.12
N TRP A 87 1.21 -14.52 3.43
CA TRP A 87 1.36 -14.42 1.97
C TRP A 87 0.18 -15.03 1.24
N ASP A 88 -0.24 -16.24 1.61
CA ASP A 88 -1.37 -16.90 0.95
C ASP A 88 -2.66 -16.10 1.13
N ALA A 89 -2.92 -15.62 2.35
CA ALA A 89 -4.06 -14.76 2.63
C ALA A 89 -3.99 -13.42 1.85
N PHE A 90 -2.79 -12.84 1.71
CA PHE A 90 -2.57 -11.68 0.85
C PHE A 90 -2.91 -12.00 -0.60
N MET A 91 -2.38 -13.09 -1.16
CA MET A 91 -2.61 -13.46 -2.56
C MET A 91 -4.09 -13.77 -2.85
N VAL A 92 -4.81 -14.39 -1.90
CA VAL A 92 -6.27 -14.61 -2.03
C VAL A 92 -7.01 -13.28 -2.13
N ARG A 93 -6.74 -12.33 -1.21
CA ARG A 93 -7.38 -11.00 -1.24
C ARG A 93 -7.03 -10.24 -2.52
N THR A 94 -5.76 -10.24 -2.91
CA THR A 94 -5.28 -9.52 -4.11
C THR A 94 -5.88 -10.10 -5.38
N LYS A 95 -6.01 -11.43 -5.50
CA LYS A 95 -6.71 -12.06 -6.63
C LYS A 95 -8.19 -11.69 -6.66
N ALA A 96 -8.88 -11.76 -5.53
CA ALA A 96 -10.29 -11.36 -5.45
C ALA A 96 -10.50 -9.88 -5.86
N LEU A 97 -9.57 -8.99 -5.48
CA LEU A 97 -9.58 -7.59 -5.91
C LEU A 97 -9.33 -7.45 -7.42
N ALA A 98 -8.35 -8.16 -7.97
CA ALA A 98 -8.01 -8.12 -9.39
C ALA A 98 -9.12 -8.69 -10.30
N GLU A 99 -9.96 -9.59 -9.78
CA GLU A 99 -11.08 -10.19 -10.49
C GLU A 99 -12.37 -9.36 -10.39
N ARG A 100 -12.43 -8.41 -9.45
CA ARG A 100 -13.61 -7.55 -9.26
C ARG A 100 -13.79 -6.63 -10.46
N LYS A 101 -14.78 -6.95 -11.30
CA LYS A 101 -15.22 -6.06 -12.38
C LYS A 101 -15.86 -4.79 -11.80
N VAL A 102 -15.45 -3.63 -12.32
CA VAL A 102 -16.02 -2.32 -11.98
C VAL A 102 -16.77 -1.82 -13.22
N THR A 103 -18.07 -1.54 -13.07
CA THR A 103 -18.87 -0.91 -14.12
C THR A 103 -18.57 0.59 -14.18
N GLU A 104 -18.80 1.21 -15.33
CA GLU A 104 -18.64 2.66 -15.49
C GLU A 104 -19.49 3.45 -14.48
N SER A 105 -20.74 3.03 -14.28
CA SER A 105 -21.63 3.62 -13.26
C SER A 105 -21.11 3.48 -11.83
N ALA A 106 -20.45 2.36 -11.50
CA ALA A 106 -19.86 2.15 -10.18
C ALA A 106 -18.62 3.02 -9.97
N ALA A 107 -17.80 3.18 -11.02
CA ALA A 107 -16.65 4.10 -11.01
C ALA A 107 -17.11 5.55 -10.85
N GLU A 108 -18.11 6.00 -11.61
CA GLU A 108 -18.65 7.35 -11.52
C GLU A 108 -19.21 7.64 -10.12
N ALA A 109 -20.04 6.74 -9.58
CA ALA A 109 -20.59 6.88 -8.23
C ALA A 109 -19.47 6.96 -7.18
N PHE A 110 -18.41 6.17 -7.34
CA PHE A 110 -17.24 6.23 -6.47
C PHE A 110 -16.52 7.58 -6.58
N PHE A 111 -16.25 8.08 -7.79
CA PHE A 111 -15.57 9.36 -8.00
C PHE A 111 -16.37 10.52 -7.43
N ARG A 112 -17.69 10.55 -7.67
CA ARG A 112 -18.58 11.57 -7.09
C ARG A 112 -18.50 11.54 -5.57
N ARG A 113 -18.58 10.36 -4.95
CA ARG A 113 -18.48 10.23 -3.49
C ARG A 113 -17.14 10.74 -2.92
N VAL A 114 -16.03 10.44 -3.58
CA VAL A 114 -14.67 10.84 -3.11
C VAL A 114 -14.38 12.32 -3.39
N LEU A 115 -14.88 12.86 -4.50
CA LEU A 115 -14.60 14.23 -4.96
C LEU A 115 -15.70 15.22 -4.58
N THR A 116 -16.60 14.83 -3.66
CA THR A 116 -17.56 15.73 -3.04
C THR A 116 -16.91 16.43 -1.86
N TYR A 117 -17.03 17.76 -1.78
CA TYR A 117 -16.56 18.55 -0.64
C TYR A 117 -17.67 19.44 -0.08
N PRO A 118 -17.54 19.90 1.19
CA PRO A 118 -18.48 20.85 1.77
C PRO A 118 -18.48 22.15 0.95
N ALA A 119 -19.64 22.62 0.51
CA ALA A 119 -19.74 23.90 -0.17
C ALA A 119 -19.43 25.03 0.83
N THR A 120 -18.56 25.96 0.44
CA THR A 120 -18.14 27.10 1.26
C THR A 120 -19.17 28.23 1.31
N ASN A 121 -20.42 27.99 0.93
CA ASN A 121 -21.47 29.01 0.94
C ASN A 121 -22.08 29.14 2.34
N GLN A 122 -21.97 30.34 2.92
CA GLN A 122 -22.32 30.65 4.31
C GLN A 122 -23.81 30.43 4.66
N THR A 123 -24.68 30.27 3.67
CA THR A 123 -26.13 30.12 3.86
C THR A 123 -26.60 28.67 4.00
N ASP A 124 -25.82 27.67 3.56
CA ASP A 124 -26.18 26.25 3.67
C ASP A 124 -24.94 25.42 4.03
N ARG A 125 -24.67 25.28 5.34
CA ARG A 125 -23.57 24.45 5.87
C ARG A 125 -23.69 22.95 5.55
N THR A 126 -24.78 22.54 4.91
CA THR A 126 -25.11 21.17 4.49
C THR A 126 -25.07 20.95 2.98
N ALA A 127 -24.83 21.99 2.17
CA ALA A 127 -24.73 21.82 0.72
C ALA A 127 -23.40 21.13 0.36
N LEU A 128 -23.49 19.97 -0.28
CA LEU A 128 -22.35 19.25 -0.84
C LEU A 128 -22.12 19.72 -2.27
N ALA A 129 -20.89 20.16 -2.58
CA ALA A 129 -20.50 20.55 -3.93
C ALA A 129 -19.67 19.43 -4.58
N VAL A 130 -20.05 19.05 -5.80
CA VAL A 130 -19.30 18.11 -6.63
C VAL A 130 -18.45 18.89 -7.62
N ASN A 131 -17.15 18.61 -7.67
CA ASN A 131 -16.28 19.17 -8.71
C ASN A 131 -16.40 18.36 -10.00
N GLU A 132 -17.37 18.72 -10.84
CA GLU A 132 -17.63 18.07 -12.13
C GLU A 132 -16.39 18.03 -13.04
N ARG A 133 -15.51 19.05 -12.98
CA ARG A 133 -14.26 19.05 -13.75
C ARG A 133 -13.29 17.98 -13.26
N ALA A 134 -13.15 17.83 -11.95
CA ALA A 134 -12.32 16.80 -11.36
C ALA A 134 -12.89 15.39 -11.61
N VAL A 135 -14.20 15.21 -11.49
CA VAL A 135 -14.87 13.93 -11.80
C VAL A 135 -14.63 13.55 -13.26
N LYS A 136 -14.78 14.50 -14.20
CA LYS A 136 -14.50 14.27 -15.62
C LYS A 136 -13.03 13.88 -15.86
N ALA A 137 -12.08 14.62 -15.28
CA ALA A 137 -10.66 14.35 -15.45
C ALA A 137 -10.27 12.94 -14.90
N VAL A 138 -10.79 12.56 -13.74
CA VAL A 138 -10.56 11.22 -13.18
C VAL A 138 -11.26 10.13 -14.00
N GLY A 139 -12.43 10.42 -14.57
CA GLY A 139 -13.12 9.53 -15.51
C GLY A 139 -12.31 9.26 -16.78
N GLU A 140 -11.70 10.29 -17.38
CA GLU A 140 -10.80 10.14 -18.53
C GLU A 140 -9.56 9.29 -18.19
N LEU A 141 -8.96 9.51 -17.01
CA LEU A 141 -7.86 8.66 -16.53
C LEU A 141 -8.29 7.20 -16.35
N TYR A 142 -9.47 6.95 -15.78
CA TYR A 142 -10.04 5.61 -15.62
C TYR A 142 -10.30 4.91 -16.96
N ALA A 143 -10.72 5.67 -17.98
CA ALA A 143 -10.92 5.17 -19.35
C ALA A 143 -9.60 4.90 -20.12
N GLY A 144 -8.44 5.07 -19.47
CA GLY A 144 -7.14 4.78 -20.07
C GLY A 144 -6.51 5.95 -20.84
N GLN A 145 -7.03 7.17 -20.70
CA GLN A 145 -6.40 8.38 -21.27
C GLN A 145 -5.24 8.92 -20.40
N GLY A 146 -4.87 8.18 -19.34
CA GLY A 146 -3.70 8.50 -18.54
C GLY A 146 -2.41 8.37 -19.35
N LYS A 147 -1.50 9.34 -19.17
CA LYS A 147 -0.13 9.24 -19.70
C LYS A 147 0.67 8.29 -18.81
N GLY A 148 0.59 7.00 -19.10
CA GLY A 148 1.22 5.95 -18.32
C GLY A 148 1.32 4.63 -19.08
N ALA A 149 1.93 4.68 -20.27
CA ALA A 149 2.55 3.55 -20.96
C ALA A 149 3.93 4.01 -21.45
#